data_AF-A0A447US36-F1
#
_entry.id   AF-A0A447US36-F1
#
_cell.length_a   1.000
_cell.length_b   1.000
_cell.length_c   1.000
_cell.angle_alpha   90.00
_cell.angle_beta   90.00
_cell.angle_gamma   90.00
#
_symmetry.space_group_name_H-M   'P 1'
#
loop_
_entity.id
_entity.type
_entity.pdbx_description
1 polymer ?
#
loop_
_entity_poly.entity_id
_entity_poly.type
_entity_poly.pdbx_seq_one_letter_code
_entity_poly.pdbx_strand_id
1 'polypeptide(L)'
;MIVWTRNPLMFPQILSMAPIAVTSGGETHPPAIITLTGIVTVGLALAVMTGLWLLVEYTRLGRGMRAVAENPRVATLMGVNPNAIITLTFAIGGIFAALAGVMMASNYGNASFSMGFLPGIKAFTAAVLGGIGNIRGAMIGGILLGCHRSAGCGLSR
;
A
#
# COMPACT_ATOMS: atom_id res chain seq x y z
N MET A 1 -16.48 -24.97 -12.92
CA MET A 1 -15.63 -24.43 -11.85
C MET A 1 -14.21 -24.20 -12.39
N ILE A 2 -14.00 -23.19 -13.25
CA ILE A 2 -12.77 -23.00 -14.04
C ILE A 2 -11.91 -21.80 -13.58
N VAL A 3 -12.48 -20.90 -12.76
CA VAL A 3 -11.81 -19.64 -12.38
C VAL A 3 -11.00 -19.73 -11.08
N TRP A 4 -11.22 -20.76 -10.25
CA TRP A 4 -10.67 -20.89 -8.89
C TRP A 4 -9.72 -22.09 -8.69
N THR A 5 -8.98 -22.49 -9.72
CA THR A 5 -7.96 -23.54 -9.57
C THR A 5 -6.71 -22.98 -8.88
N ARG A 6 -6.06 -23.81 -8.05
CA ARG A 6 -4.80 -23.56 -7.30
C ARG A 6 -3.55 -23.38 -8.20
N ASN A 7 -3.74 -23.02 -9.47
CA ASN A 7 -2.67 -22.87 -10.45
C ASN A 7 -2.43 -21.36 -10.63
N PRO A 8 -1.21 -20.86 -10.40
CA PRO A 8 -0.91 -19.45 -10.60
C PRO A 8 -1.14 -19.09 -12.07
N LEU A 9 -2.12 -18.23 -12.32
CA LEU A 9 -2.30 -17.65 -13.64
C LEU A 9 -1.19 -16.61 -13.83
N MET A 10 -0.43 -16.78 -14.90
CA MET A 10 0.54 -15.79 -15.35
C MET A 10 -0.22 -14.50 -15.67
N PHE A 11 0.02 -13.45 -14.91
CA PHE A 11 -0.60 -12.16 -15.18
C PHE A 11 0.08 -11.57 -16.42
N PRO A 12 -0.67 -11.20 -17.48
CA PRO A 12 -0.09 -10.56 -18.64
C PRO A 12 0.61 -9.27 -18.21
N GLN A 13 1.88 -9.13 -18.58
CA GLN A 13 2.73 -8.05 -18.13
C GLN A 13 2.26 -6.71 -18.73
N ILE A 14 1.66 -5.86 -17.91
CA ILE A 14 1.21 -4.51 -18.30
C ILE A 14 2.40 -3.53 -18.40
N LEU A 15 3.53 -3.85 -17.77
CA LEU A 15 4.74 -3.02 -17.71
C LEU A 15 5.97 -3.83 -18.14
N SER A 16 6.70 -3.32 -19.13
CA SER A 16 7.90 -3.98 -19.69
C SER A 16 9.03 -4.03 -18.66
N MET A 17 9.56 -5.23 -18.40
CA MET A 17 10.67 -5.50 -17.46
C MET A 17 12.05 -5.07 -18.00
N ALA A 18 12.12 -4.12 -18.95
CA ALA A 18 13.39 -3.62 -19.45
C ALA A 18 14.18 -3.04 -18.26
N PRO A 19 15.27 -3.69 -17.81
CA PRO A 19 16.07 -3.18 -16.70
C PRO A 19 16.83 -1.98 -17.23
N ILE A 20 16.41 -0.77 -16.84
CA ILE A 20 17.21 0.42 -17.09
C ILE A 20 18.25 0.47 -15.97
N ALA A 21 19.47 0.06 -16.32
CA ALA A 21 20.63 0.17 -15.46
C ALA A 21 20.96 1.66 -15.29
N VAL A 22 20.65 2.23 -14.13
CA VAL A 22 20.98 3.63 -13.80
C VAL A 22 22.45 3.77 -13.34
N THR A 23 23.20 2.67 -13.24
CA THR A 23 24.62 2.69 -12.88
C THR A 23 25.39 1.57 -13.59
N SER A 24 26.53 1.90 -14.19
CA SER A 24 27.56 0.94 -14.58
C SER A 24 28.21 0.41 -13.30
N GLY A 25 28.11 -0.89 -13.05
CA GLY A 25 28.68 -1.52 -11.85
C GLY A 25 30.17 -1.20 -11.68
N GLY A 26 30.53 -0.78 -10.47
CA GLY A 26 31.91 -0.76 -9.97
C GLY A 26 32.09 -1.86 -8.92
N GLU A 27 33.31 -2.35 -8.76
CA GLU A 27 33.66 -3.59 -8.04
C GLU A 27 33.30 -3.64 -6.54
N THR A 28 32.71 -2.59 -5.99
CA THR A 28 32.32 -2.50 -4.57
C THR A 28 30.81 -2.52 -4.33
N HIS A 29 29.96 -2.38 -5.35
CA HIS A 29 28.50 -2.39 -5.17
C HIS A 29 27.79 -3.13 -6.33
N PRO A 30 26.90 -4.10 -6.03
CA PRO A 30 26.09 -4.75 -7.06
C PRO A 30 25.24 -3.71 -7.80
N PRO A 31 25.05 -3.84 -9.13
CA PRO A 31 24.32 -2.86 -9.92
C PRO A 31 22.89 -2.72 -9.39
N ALA A 32 22.50 -1.49 -9.06
CA ALA A 32 21.12 -1.16 -8.74
C ALA A 32 20.28 -1.33 -10.02
N ILE A 33 19.76 -2.54 -10.21
CA ILE A 33 18.72 -2.84 -11.19
C ILE A 33 17.44 -2.16 -10.72
N ILE A 34 17.20 -0.96 -11.23
CA ILE A 34 15.94 -0.26 -11.03
C ILE A 34 15.01 -0.72 -12.15
N THR A 35 14.14 -1.67 -11.84
CA THR A 35 13.03 -1.99 -12.74
C THR A 35 12.08 -0.80 -12.79
N LEU A 36 11.60 -0.45 -13.99
CA LEU A 36 10.57 0.57 -14.20
C LEU A 36 9.37 0.35 -13.27
N THR A 37 9.03 -0.91 -13.02
CA THR A 37 7.99 -1.35 -12.09
C THR A 37 8.22 -0.87 -10.65
N GLY A 38 9.47 -0.83 -10.18
CA GLY A 38 9.83 -0.31 -8.85
C GLY A 38 9.61 1.19 -8.73
N ILE A 39 10.02 1.97 -9.74
CA ILE A 39 9.78 3.43 -9.78
C ILE A 39 8.29 3.72 -9.80
N VAL A 40 7.53 3.03 -10.65
CA VAL A 40 6.07 3.19 -10.76
C VAL A 40 5.37 2.80 -9.45
N THR A 41 5.82 1.73 -8.80
CA THR A 41 5.26 1.27 -7.52
C THR A 41 5.46 2.32 -6.42
N VAL A 42 6.68 2.87 -6.31
CA VAL A 42 6.98 3.94 -5.34
C VAL A 42 6.22 5.23 -5.67
N GLY A 43 6.17 5.61 -6.95
CA GLY A 43 5.43 6.79 -7.41
C GLY A 43 3.93 6.70 -7.12
N LEU A 44 3.30 5.55 -7.41
CA LEU A 44 1.89 5.33 -7.11
C LEU A 44 1.65 5.25 -5.60
N ALA A 45 2.54 4.62 -4.82
CA ALA A 45 2.43 4.61 -3.36
C ALA A 45 2.45 6.04 -2.78
N LEU A 46 3.37 6.89 -3.24
CA LEU A 46 3.43 8.31 -2.83
C LEU A 46 2.20 9.10 -3.29
N ALA A 47 1.70 8.85 -4.50
CA ALA A 47 0.49 9.50 -5.01
C ALA A 47 -0.76 9.11 -4.22
N VAL A 48 -0.91 7.83 -3.89
CA VAL A 48 -2.01 7.32 -3.06
C VAL A 48 -1.93 7.87 -1.63
N MET A 49 -0.73 7.89 -1.04
CA MET A 49 -0.52 8.45 0.30
C MET A 49 -0.84 9.94 0.37
N THR A 50 -0.34 10.73 -0.57
CA THR A 50 -0.62 12.17 -0.64
C THR A 50 -2.10 12.42 -0.91
N GLY A 51 -2.72 11.63 -1.80
CA GLY A 51 -4.16 11.68 -2.07
C GLY A 51 -5.01 11.40 -0.84
N LEU A 52 -4.71 10.33 -0.08
CA LEU A 52 -5.40 10.02 1.17
C LEU A 52 -5.19 11.13 2.21
N TRP A 53 -3.96 11.61 2.38
CA TRP A 53 -3.67 12.67 3.34
C TRP A 53 -4.43 13.96 3.02
N LEU A 54 -4.43 14.40 1.77
CA LEU A 54 -5.20 15.57 1.33
C LEU A 54 -6.70 15.36 1.52
N LEU A 55 -7.20 14.16 1.20
CA LEU A 55 -8.61 13.81 1.39
C LEU A 55 -8.99 13.90 2.88
N VAL A 56 -8.18 13.39 3.78
CA VAL A 56 -8.50 13.35 5.22
C VAL A 56 -8.24 14.69 5.93
N GLU A 57 -7.27 15.49 5.48
CA GLU A 57 -6.93 16.78 6.10
C GLU A 57 -7.80 17.94 5.58
N TYR A 58 -8.08 17.99 4.28
CA TYR A 58 -8.71 19.16 3.66
C TYR A 58 -10.21 18.96 3.36
N THR A 59 -10.73 17.74 3.27
CA THR A 59 -12.14 17.53 2.88
C THR A 59 -13.11 17.47 4.06
N ARG A 60 -14.38 17.78 3.79
CA ARG A 60 -15.49 17.66 4.77
C ARG A 60 -15.67 16.21 5.23
N LEU A 61 -15.37 15.24 4.36
CA LEU A 61 -15.39 13.81 4.68
C LEU A 61 -14.32 13.46 5.72
N GLY A 62 -13.13 14.04 5.60
CA GLY A 62 -12.03 13.92 6.56
C GLY A 62 -12.42 14.32 7.98
N ARG A 63 -13.10 15.47 8.12
CA ARG A 63 -13.61 15.93 9.43
C ARG A 63 -14.68 14.99 9.99
N GLY A 64 -15.57 14.50 9.13
CA GLY A 64 -16.60 13.52 9.52
C GLY A 64 -15.98 12.21 10.02
N MET A 65 -14.92 11.71 9.37
CA MET A 65 -14.20 10.52 9.81
C MET A 65 -13.59 10.68 11.22
N ARG A 66 -12.97 11.83 11.51
CA ARG A 66 -12.41 12.11 12.84
C ARG A 66 -13.49 12.24 13.92
N ALA A 67 -14.60 12.91 13.60
CA ALA A 67 -15.73 13.07 14.54
C ALA A 67 -16.41 11.72 14.88
N VAL A 68 -16.58 10.85 13.88
CA VAL A 68 -17.13 9.50 14.09
C VAL A 68 -16.17 8.60 14.87
N ALA A 69 -14.85 8.78 14.68
CA ALA A 69 -13.83 8.04 15.43
C ALA A 69 -13.80 8.38 16.93
N GLU A 70 -14.13 9.63 17.29
CA GLU A 70 -14.23 10.06 18.69
C GLU A 70 -15.49 9.51 19.36
N ASN A 71 -16.66 9.80 18.79
CA ASN A 71 -17.93 9.28 19.29
C ASN A 71 -19.03 9.30 18.20
N PRO A 72 -19.44 8.13 17.67
CA PRO A 72 -20.42 8.06 16.60
C PRO A 72 -21.80 8.61 17.02
N ARG A 73 -22.14 8.54 18.31
CA ARG A 73 -23.42 9.03 18.84
C ARG A 73 -23.46 10.56 18.90
N VAL A 74 -22.34 11.20 19.21
CA VAL A 74 -22.23 12.66 19.18
C VAL A 74 -22.18 13.15 17.73
N ALA A 75 -21.51 12.41 16.84
CA ALA A 75 -21.46 12.74 15.41
C ALA A 75 -22.87 12.79 14.78
N THR A 76 -23.80 11.89 15.16
CA THR A 76 -25.19 11.94 14.69
C THR A 76 -25.93 13.20 15.12
N LEU A 77 -25.65 13.72 16.32
CA LEU A 77 -26.26 14.97 16.80
C LEU A 77 -25.74 16.19 16.04
N MET A 78 -24.54 16.11 15.47
CA MET A 78 -23.93 17.13 14.62
C MET A 78 -24.36 17.03 13.15
N GLY A 79 -25.36 16.21 12.84
CA GLY A 79 -25.88 16.04 11.48
C GLY A 79 -24.98 15.19 10.56
N VAL A 80 -23.97 14.49 11.10
CA VAL A 80 -23.11 13.57 10.35
C VAL A 80 -23.70 12.17 10.44
N ASN A 81 -23.91 11.50 9.30
CA ASN A 81 -24.36 10.11 9.28
C ASN A 81 -23.16 9.14 9.40
N PRO A 82 -22.98 8.43 10.54
CA PRO A 82 -21.83 7.55 10.75
C PRO A 82 -21.81 6.37 9.77
N ASN A 83 -22.99 5.83 9.41
CA ASN A 83 -23.08 4.70 8.48
C ASN A 83 -22.55 5.08 7.10
N ALA A 84 -22.83 6.30 6.63
CA ALA A 84 -22.30 6.81 5.37
C ALA A 84 -20.78 7.00 5.42
N ILE A 85 -20.25 7.54 6.52
CA ILE A 85 -18.82 7.72 6.74
C ILE A 85 -18.10 6.36 6.74
N ILE A 86 -18.58 5.38 7.52
CA ILE A 86 -17.99 4.04 7.62
C ILE A 86 -17.98 3.34 6.25
N THR A 87 -19.11 3.37 5.54
CA THR A 87 -19.22 2.76 4.21
C THR A 87 -18.24 3.39 3.23
N LEU A 88 -18.09 4.71 3.26
CA LEU A 88 -17.15 5.43 2.40
C LEU A 88 -15.70 5.10 2.74
N THR A 89 -15.35 5.04 4.03
CA THR A 89 -14.00 4.66 4.47
C THR A 89 -13.64 3.24 4.01
N PHE A 90 -14.56 2.29 4.12
CA PHE A 90 -14.37 0.93 3.61
C PHE A 90 -14.27 0.89 2.08
N ALA A 91 -15.08 1.66 1.36
CA ALA A 91 -15.02 1.75 -0.10
C ALA A 91 -13.66 2.29 -0.58
N ILE A 92 -13.17 3.36 0.04
CA ILE A 92 -11.85 3.94 -0.22
C ILE A 92 -10.74 2.91 0.07
N GLY A 93 -10.82 2.20 1.20
CA GLY A 93 -9.88 1.12 1.53
C GLY A 93 -9.87 -0.02 0.50
N GLY A 94 -11.05 -0.42 0.00
CA GLY A 94 -11.20 -1.43 -1.04
C GLY A 94 -10.55 -1.00 -2.37
N ILE A 95 -10.69 0.26 -2.76
CA ILE A 95 -10.04 0.82 -3.96
C ILE A 95 -8.51 0.74 -3.82
N PHE A 96 -7.97 1.10 -2.66
CA PHE A 96 -6.52 1.01 -2.43
C PHE A 96 -6.03 -0.43 -2.35
N ALA A 97 -6.80 -1.35 -1.78
CA ALA A 97 -6.47 -2.76 -1.77
C ALA A 97 -6.44 -3.34 -3.20
N ALA A 98 -7.39 -2.95 -4.06
CA ALA A 98 -7.42 -3.36 -5.47
C ALA A 98 -6.21 -2.81 -6.23
N LEU A 99 -5.89 -1.52 -6.08
CA LEU A 99 -4.70 -0.90 -6.68
C LEU A 99 -3.40 -1.60 -6.24
N ALA A 100 -3.25 -1.84 -4.94
CA ALA A 100 -2.08 -2.55 -4.40
C ALA A 100 -1.99 -3.99 -4.91
N GLY A 101 -3.12 -4.70 -5.00
CA GLY A 101 -3.19 -6.08 -5.50
C GLY A 101 -2.81 -6.18 -6.98
N VAL A 102 -3.34 -5.30 -7.83
CA VAL A 102 -3.00 -5.25 -9.27
C VAL A 102 -1.51 -4.96 -9.46
N MET A 103 -0.96 -4.02 -8.71
CA MET A 103 0.45 -3.67 -8.84
C MET A 103 1.38 -4.78 -8.31
N MET A 104 0.94 -5.53 -7.29
CA MET A 104 1.66 -6.70 -6.81
C MET A 104 1.61 -7.86 -7.81
N ALA A 105 0.45 -8.14 -8.40
CA ALA A 105 0.31 -9.15 -9.46
C ALA A 105 1.21 -8.83 -10.66
N SER A 106 1.30 -7.55 -11.03
CA SER A 106 2.17 -7.07 -12.11
C SER A 106 3.66 -7.20 -11.78
N ASN A 107 4.07 -6.95 -10.52
CA ASN A 107 5.47 -7.10 -10.09
C ASN A 107 5.95 -8.56 -10.04
N TYR A 108 5.11 -9.47 -9.55
CA TYR A 108 5.50 -10.88 -9.35
C TYR A 108 5.16 -11.78 -10.55
N GLY A 109 4.39 -11.30 -11.54
CA GLY A 109 4.02 -12.04 -12.76
C GLY A 109 3.11 -13.24 -12.55
N ASN A 110 2.86 -13.62 -11.30
CA ASN A 110 2.12 -14.82 -10.89
C ASN A 110 1.06 -14.43 -9.86
N ALA A 111 -0.22 -14.64 -10.16
CA ALA A 111 -1.25 -14.49 -9.14
C ALA A 111 -1.56 -15.82 -8.48
N SER A 112 -1.11 -15.96 -7.23
CA SER A 112 -1.51 -17.06 -6.36
C SER A 112 -2.49 -16.54 -5.30
N PHE A 113 -3.45 -17.38 -4.89
CA PHE A 113 -4.45 -17.06 -3.88
C PHE A 113 -3.83 -16.60 -2.55
N SER A 114 -2.65 -17.11 -2.19
CA SER A 114 -1.95 -16.77 -0.95
C SER A 114 -1.08 -15.51 -1.05
N MET A 115 -0.95 -14.87 -2.22
CA MET A 115 0.04 -13.80 -2.42
C MET A 115 -0.19 -12.58 -1.52
N GLY A 116 -1.45 -12.29 -1.16
CA GLY A 116 -1.81 -11.13 -0.34
C GLY A 116 -1.64 -11.31 1.16
N PHE A 117 -1.53 -12.56 1.65
CA PHE A 117 -1.56 -12.84 3.09
C PHE A 117 -0.30 -12.33 3.83
N LEU A 118 0.88 -12.73 3.36
CA LEU A 118 2.16 -12.29 3.94
C LEU A 118 2.35 -10.76 3.86
N PRO A 119 2.10 -10.10 2.71
CA PRO A 119 2.14 -8.65 2.62
C PRO A 119 1.12 -7.97 3.50
N GLY A 120 -0.10 -8.52 3.64
CA GLY A 120 -1.13 -7.99 4.52
C GLY A 120 -0.68 -7.96 5.99
N ILE A 121 -0.09 -9.06 6.49
CA ILE A 121 0.46 -9.10 7.84
C ILE A 121 1.59 -8.08 8.02
N LYS A 122 2.49 -7.94 7.04
CA LYS A 122 3.57 -6.93 7.08
C LYS A 122 3.04 -5.50 7.07
N ALA A 123 2.02 -5.23 6.26
CA ALA A 123 1.38 -3.93 6.17
C ALA A 123 0.62 -3.57 7.46
N PHE A 124 -0.09 -4.54 8.06
CA PHE A 124 -0.74 -4.35 9.35
C PHE A 124 0.28 -4.07 10.45
N THR A 125 1.38 -4.83 10.48
CA THR A 125 2.47 -4.61 11.45
C THR A 125 3.08 -3.22 11.30
N ALA A 126 3.31 -2.76 10.07
CA ALA A 126 3.79 -1.40 9.80
C ALA A 126 2.79 -0.32 10.28
N ALA A 127 1.49 -0.54 10.07
CA ALA A 127 0.45 0.39 10.52
C ALA A 127 0.33 0.44 12.05
N VAL A 128 0.44 -0.70 12.74
CA VAL A 128 0.44 -0.76 14.21
C VAL A 128 1.68 -0.08 14.77
N LEU A 129 2.86 -0.34 14.20
CA LEU A 129 4.13 0.31 14.60
C LEU A 129 4.04 1.84 14.43
N GLY A 130 3.37 2.30 13.38
CA GLY A 130 3.13 3.73 13.14
C GLY A 130 2.02 4.37 13.98
N GLY A 131 1.22 3.57 14.70
CA GLY A 131 0.09 4.04 15.49
C GLY A 131 -1.24 4.05 14.73
N ILE A 132 -2.24 3.35 15.28
CA ILE A 132 -3.60 3.27 14.72
C ILE A 132 -4.29 4.64 14.87
N GLY A 133 -4.74 5.22 13.75
CA GLY A 133 -5.46 6.50 13.73
C GLY A 133 -4.61 7.71 13.34
N ASN A 134 -3.28 7.57 13.23
CA ASN A 134 -2.41 8.63 12.72
C ASN A 134 -1.82 8.27 11.35
N ILE A 135 -2.33 8.90 10.28
CA ILE A 135 -1.90 8.64 8.90
C ILE A 135 -0.39 8.89 8.72
N ARG A 136 0.14 9.95 9.34
CA ARG A 136 1.58 10.29 9.25
C ARG A 136 2.45 9.26 9.97
N GLY A 137 1.97 8.75 11.11
CA GLY A 137 2.66 7.70 11.86
C GLY A 137 2.72 6.38 11.08
N ALA A 138 1.61 5.96 10.48
CA ALA A 138 1.55 4.76 9.63
C ALA A 138 2.53 4.83 8.43
N MET A 139 2.70 6.02 7.85
CA MET A 139 3.65 6.24 6.76
C MET A 139 5.11 6.02 7.20
N ILE A 140 5.50 6.60 8.33
CA ILE A 140 6.84 6.45 8.88
C ILE A 140 7.09 4.99 9.28
N GLY A 141 6.09 4.32 9.89
CA GLY A 141 6.16 2.89 10.23
C GLY A 141 6.41 1.98 9.02
N GLY A 142 5.75 2.26 7.90
CA GLY A 142 5.97 1.55 6.62
C GLY A 142 7.39 1.74 6.07
N ILE A 143 7.90 2.97 6.08
CA ILE A 143 9.25 3.28 5.62
C ILE A 143 10.30 2.60 6.51
N LEU A 144 10.12 2.64 7.83
CA LEU A 144 11.01 1.98 8.79
C LEU A 144 11.04 0.46 8.58
N LEU A 145 9.87 -0.17 8.45
CA LEU A 145 9.78 -1.62 8.24
C LEU A 145 10.39 -2.04 6.90
N GLY A 146 10.22 -1.21 5.86
CA GLY A 146 10.88 -1.38 4.56
C GLY A 146 12.40 -1.26 4.67
N CYS A 147 12.90 -0.21 5.32
CA CYS A 147 14.32 0.05 5.52
C CYS A 147 15.00 -1.07 6.32
N HIS A 148 14.33 -1.55 7.38
CA HIS A 148 14.80 -2.68 8.17
C HIS A 148 14.90 -3.96 7.34
N ARG A 149 13.89 -4.23 6.49
CA ARG A 149 13.91 -5.37 5.57
C ARG A 149 15.04 -5.26 4.54
N SER A 150 15.29 -4.07 3.98
CA SER A 150 16.40 -3.87 3.04
C SER A 150 17.76 -4.02 3.71
N ALA A 151 17.92 -3.50 4.93
CA ALA A 151 19.16 -3.62 5.70
C ALA A 151 19.47 -5.08 6.06
N GLY A 152 18.46 -5.85 6.49
CA GLY A 152 18.63 -7.29 6.76
C GLY A 152 19.01 -8.11 5.52
N CYS A 153 18.58 -7.68 4.32
CA CYS A 153 18.97 -8.30 3.06
C CYS A 153 20.43 -7.97 2.65
N GLY A 154 20.95 -6.81 3.07
CA GLY A 154 22.33 -6.39 2.82
C GLY A 154 23.38 -7.10 3.67
N LEU A 155 22.98 -7.67 4.83
CA LEU A 155 23.88 -8.39 5.74
C LEU A 155 24.02 -9.89 5.42
N SER A 156 23.20 -10.42 4.51
CA SER A 156 23.15 -11.85 4.15
C SER A 156 23.92 -12.18 2.86
N ARG A 157 24.88 -11.32 2.47
CA ARG A 157 25.83 -11.56 1.38
C ARG A 157 27.25 -11.61 1.92
#